data_AF-A0A957JGJ3-F1
#
_entry.id   AF-A0A957JGJ3-F1
#
_cell.length_a   1.000
_cell.length_b   1.000
_cell.length_c   1.000
_cell.angle_alpha   90.00
_cell.angle_beta   90.00
_cell.angle_gamma   90.00
#
_symmetry.space_group_name_H-M   'P 1'
#
loop_
_entity.id
_entity.type
_entity.pdbx_description
1 polymer ?
#
loop_
_entity_poly.entity_id
_entity_poly.type
_entity_poly.pdbx_seq_one_letter_code
_entity_poly.pdbx_strand_id
1 'polypeptide(L)' 'LAAGGEAGPVHSAALVVCHTQPWPIVDLRVDWHEAPVAELARVWAVYQPQMADYILRADNPTAAPSYGVPGDE' A
#
# COMPACT_ATOMS: atom_id res chain seq x y z
N LEU A 1 -9.37 10.52 -23.08
CA LEU A 1 -9.83 9.29 -22.40
C LEU A 1 -9.45 8.06 -23.24
N ALA A 2 -8.15 7.73 -23.34
CA ALA A 2 -7.63 6.84 -24.39
C ALA A 2 -7.11 5.47 -23.91
N ALA A 3 -7.21 5.13 -22.62
CA ALA A 3 -6.65 3.88 -22.09
C ALA A 3 -7.58 3.13 -21.11
N GLY A 4 -8.89 3.39 -21.17
CA GLY A 4 -9.85 2.83 -20.22
C GLY A 4 -9.97 3.69 -18.96
N GLY A 5 -11.19 3.79 -18.46
CA GLY A 5 -11.59 4.56 -17.30
C GLY A 5 -13.08 4.37 -17.06
N GLU A 6 -13.51 4.58 -15.82
CA GLU A 6 -14.93 4.61 -15.46
C GLU A 6 -15.71 5.51 -16.43
N ALA A 7 -16.91 5.09 -16.81
CA ALA A 7 -17.81 5.94 -17.57
C ALA A 7 -18.35 7.05 -16.64
N GLY A 8 -17.61 8.17 -16.54
CA GLY A 8 -17.92 9.27 -15.64
C GLY A 8 -16.67 9.88 -15.00
N PRO A 9 -16.83 10.72 -13.96
CA PRO A 9 -15.72 11.13 -13.11
C PRO A 9 -15.04 9.90 -12.50
N VAL A 10 -13.71 9.93 -12.41
CA VAL A 10 -12.95 8.84 -11.79
C VAL A 10 -13.14 8.91 -10.29
N HIS A 11 -13.70 7.86 -9.69
CA HIS A 11 -13.92 7.77 -8.24
C HIS A 11 -13.00 6.79 -7.53
N SER A 12 -12.38 5.86 -8.26
CA SER A 12 -11.49 4.86 -7.68
C SER A 12 -10.08 4.90 -8.27
N ALA A 13 -9.10 4.47 -7.47
CA ALA A 13 -7.72 4.25 -7.90
C ALA A 13 -7.06 3.16 -7.04
N ALA A 14 -6.19 2.36 -7.62
CA ALA A 14 -5.42 1.34 -6.90
C ALA A 14 -3.96 1.26 -7.40
N LEU A 15 -3.06 0.84 -6.52
CA LEU A 15 -1.65 0.57 -6.81
C LEU A 15 -1.28 -0.81 -6.27
N VAL A 16 -0.87 -1.70 -7.19
CA VAL A 16 -0.31 -3.01 -6.86
C VAL A 16 1.13 -3.06 -7.35
N VAL A 17 2.08 -3.40 -6.49
CA VAL A 17 3.51 -3.56 -6.83
C VAL A 17 3.95 -4.96 -6.42
N CYS A 18 4.52 -5.68 -7.37
CA CYS A 18 5.11 -6.99 -7.14
C CYS A 18 6.64 -6.91 -7.25
N HIS A 19 7.32 -7.70 -6.43
CA HIS A 19 8.78 -7.86 -6.50
C HIS A 19 9.13 -9.34 -6.38
N THR A 20 10.24 -9.69 -5.72
CA THR A 20 10.74 -11.06 -5.59
C THR A 20 9.87 -11.95 -4.71
N GLN A 21 9.02 -11.37 -3.87
CA GLN A 21 8.12 -12.08 -2.96
C GLN A 21 6.99 -12.77 -3.75
N PRO A 22 6.47 -13.92 -3.27
CA PRO A 22 5.33 -14.58 -3.90
C PRO A 22 3.98 -13.87 -3.64
N TRP A 23 4.00 -12.71 -2.96
CA TRP A 23 2.85 -11.84 -2.72
C TRP A 23 3.15 -10.39 -3.18
N PRO A 24 2.12 -9.58 -3.47
CA PRO A 24 2.32 -8.15 -3.73
C PRO A 24 2.91 -7.44 -2.51
N ILE A 25 3.99 -6.69 -2.73
CA ILE A 25 4.62 -5.88 -1.67
C ILE A 25 3.93 -4.53 -1.46
N VAL A 26 3.01 -4.17 -2.35
CA VAL A 26 2.11 -3.02 -2.22
C VAL A 26 0.74 -3.45 -2.75
N ASP A 27 -0.31 -3.23 -1.98
CA ASP A 27 -1.71 -3.32 -2.41
C ASP A 27 -2.47 -2.18 -1.73
N LEU A 28 -2.54 -1.03 -2.42
CA LEU A 28 -3.19 0.18 -1.92
C LEU A 28 -4.42 0.48 -2.77
N ARG A 29 -5.51 0.84 -2.11
CA ARG A 29 -6.81 1.08 -2.75
C ARG A 29 -7.47 2.34 -2.20
N VAL A 30 -8.01 3.13 -3.12
CA VAL A 30 -9.00 4.17 -2.87
C VAL A 30 -10.24 3.76 -3.65
N ASP A 31 -11.20 3.15 -2.96
CA ASP A 31 -12.38 2.59 -3.61
C ASP A 31 -13.43 3.68 -3.94
N TRP A 32 -13.41 4.83 -3.25
CA TRP A 32 -14.28 5.97 -3.55
C TRP A 32 -13.70 7.29 -3.01
N HIS A 33 -13.41 8.25 -3.89
CA HIS A 33 -13.00 9.62 -3.54
C HIS A 33 -13.29 10.58 -4.70
N GLU A 34 -13.38 11.90 -4.45
CA GLU A 34 -13.56 12.90 -5.51
C GLU A 34 -12.27 13.13 -6.34
N ALA A 35 -11.11 12.86 -5.72
CA ALA A 35 -9.79 12.93 -6.34
C ALA A 35 -8.98 11.67 -6.01
N PRO A 36 -9.34 10.49 -6.54
CA PRO A 36 -8.83 9.20 -6.04
C PRO A 36 -7.34 9.00 -6.31
N VAL A 37 -6.81 9.54 -7.41
CA VAL A 37 -5.38 9.46 -7.72
C VAL A 37 -4.54 10.27 -6.72
N ALA A 38 -5.01 11.47 -6.36
CA ALA A 38 -4.32 12.29 -5.36
C ALA A 38 -4.37 11.65 -3.97
N GLU A 39 -5.51 11.06 -3.60
CA GLU A 39 -5.65 10.34 -2.35
C GLU A 39 -4.78 9.08 -2.31
N LEU A 40 -4.71 8.32 -3.40
CA LEU A 40 -3.81 7.16 -3.51
C LEU A 40 -2.35 7.58 -3.37
N ALA A 41 -1.94 8.72 -3.94
CA ALA A 41 -0.59 9.27 -3.78
C ALA A 41 -0.30 9.66 -2.31
N ARG A 42 -1.29 10.21 -1.60
CA ARG A 42 -1.18 10.50 -0.16
C ARG A 42 -1.00 9.23 0.66
N VAL A 43 -1.80 8.19 0.40
CA VAL A 43 -1.68 6.89 1.08
C VAL A 43 -0.32 6.25 0.77
N TRP A 44 0.13 6.31 -0.48
CA TRP A 44 1.47 5.84 -0.87
C TRP A 44 2.58 6.54 -0.08
N ALA A 45 2.53 7.87 0.07
CA ALA A 45 3.53 8.61 0.82
C ALA A 45 3.64 8.19 2.30
N VAL A 46 2.54 7.71 2.90
CA VAL A 46 2.54 7.15 4.27
C VAL A 46 3.11 5.73 4.28
N TYR A 47 2.73 4.90 3.31
CA TYR A 47 3.09 3.49 3.27
C TYR A 47 4.55 3.25 2.85
N GLN A 48 5.00 3.94 1.80
CA GLN A 48 6.31 3.72 1.16
C GLN A 48 7.50 3.65 2.13
N PRO A 49 7.66 4.57 3.10
CA PRO A 49 8.80 4.50 4.03
C PRO A 49 8.77 3.28 4.96
N GLN A 50 7.61 2.66 5.16
CA GLN A 50 7.42 1.51 6.06
C GLN A 50 7.45 0.15 5.32
N MET A 51 7.52 0.18 3.98
CA MET A 51 7.39 -1.00 3.12
C MET A 51 8.41 -2.10 3.46
N ALA A 52 9.67 -1.72 3.65
CA ALA A 52 10.74 -2.67 3.97
C ALA A 52 10.48 -3.40 5.29
N ASP A 53 9.97 -2.69 6.30
CA ASP A 53 9.65 -3.29 7.60
C ASP A 53 8.47 -4.26 7.49
N TYR A 54 7.46 -3.96 6.67
CA TYR A 54 6.36 -4.89 6.41
C TYR A 54 6.81 -6.15 5.67
N ILE A 55 7.69 -6.02 4.68
CA ILE A 55 8.29 -7.16 3.99
C ILE A 55 9.09 -8.00 4.98
N LEU A 56 9.94 -7.36 5.79
CA LEU A 56 10.76 -8.05 6.80
C LEU A 56 9.90 -8.79 7.82
N ARG A 57 8.78 -8.20 8.27
CA ARG A 57 7.83 -8.87 9.16
C ARG A 57 7.19 -10.10 8.54
N ALA A 58 6.87 -10.06 7.25
CA ALA A 58 6.27 -11.18 6.54
C ALA A 58 7.29 -12.30 6.26
N ASP A 59 8.55 -11.93 5.96
CA ASP A 59 9.60 -12.88 5.56
C ASP A 59 10.38 -13.47 6.75
N ASN A 60 10.78 -12.61 7.70
CA ASN A 60 11.52 -12.99 8.90
C ASN A 60 11.02 -12.22 10.14
N PRO A 61 9.91 -12.68 10.75
CA PRO A 61 9.28 -12.00 11.88
C PRO A 61 10.21 -11.75 13.08
N THR A 62 11.23 -12.58 13.29
CA THR A 62 12.14 -12.47 14.45
C THR A 62 13.20 -11.39 14.29
N ALA A 63 13.46 -10.93 13.06
CA ALA A 63 14.38 -9.84 12.77
C ALA A 63 13.68 -8.48 12.63
N ALA A 64 12.34 -8.44 12.71
CA ALA A 64 11.57 -7.23 12.53
C ALA A 64 11.63 -6.32 13.77
N PRO A 65 11.67 -4.98 13.59
CA PRO A 65 11.55 -4.04 14.70
C PRO A 65 10.22 -4.25 15.45
N SER A 66 10.29 -4.37 16.79
CA SER A 66 9.12 -4.35 17.68
C SER A 66 8.42 -2.99 17.56
N TYR A 67 7.09 -3.00 17.69
CA TYR A 67 6.28 -1.78 17.66
C TYR A 67 6.23 -1.04 19.01
N GLY A 68 6.93 -1.54 20.04
CA GLY A 68 6.85 -1.02 21.40
C GLY A 68 5.43 -1.10 21.96
N VAL A 69 4.69 -2.17 21.61
CA VAL A 69 3.31 -2.38 22.07
C VAL A 69 3.30 -3.13 23.41
N PRO A 70 2.29 -2.91 24.28
CA PRO A 70 2.16 -3.69 25.51
C PRO A 70 2.14 -5.20 25.20
N GLY A 71 3.14 -5.93 25.71
CA GLY A 71 3.38 -7.35 25.39
C GLY A 71 4.72 -7.66 24.72
N ASP A 72 5.55 -6.65 24.46
CA ASP A 72 6.91 -6.79 23.92
C ASP A 72 8.01 -7.08 24.99
N GLU A 73 7.63 -7.56 26.18
CA GLU A 73 8.54 -8.07 27.24
C GLU A 73 8.67 -9.60 27.21
#